data_AF-A0A7K2BUA9-F1
#
_entry.id   AF-A0A7K2BUA9-F1
#
_cell.length_a   1.000
_cell.length_b   1.000
_cell.length_c   1.000
_cell.angle_alpha   90.00
_cell.angle_beta   90.00
_cell.angle_gamma   90.00
#
_symmetry.space_group_name_H-M   'P 1'
#
loop_
_entity.id
_entity.type
_entity.pdbx_description
1 polymer ?
#
loop_
_entity_poly.entity_id
_entity_poly.type
_entity_poly.pdbx_seq_one_letter_code
_entity_poly.pdbx_strand_id
1 'polypeptide(L)'
;ASNDNQNMFEAMKFATLLQTLHGSHLRWPQAPAIWNMCLQGGAAALGQPLGSLQPGSAADIVLLDTARHVPVHAEGLVTSLVLAEHGESVHTVIVDGEVAVSEGRSTRVDTDAMAARSRDLQRRLHKHLPERQDFYDRYAGVLTEVHDYEMAQPAPVERLARITPAFGAAD
;
A
#
# COMPACT_ATOMS: atom_id res chain seq x y z
N ALA A 1 -6.90 -8.49 7.75
CA ALA A 1 -6.42 -8.55 6.36
C ALA A 1 -4.90 -8.54 6.39
N SER A 2 -4.24 -9.54 5.78
CA SER A 2 -2.80 -9.50 5.50
C SER A 2 -2.61 -8.86 4.13
N ASN A 3 -1.53 -8.10 3.95
CA ASN A 3 -1.01 -7.79 2.63
C ASN A 3 0.36 -8.45 2.51
N ASP A 4 0.52 -9.30 1.51
CA ASP A 4 1.72 -10.12 1.35
C ASP A 4 2.72 -9.49 0.36
N ASN A 5 2.47 -8.25 -0.06
CA ASN A 5 3.44 -7.38 -0.74
C ASN A 5 3.55 -6.00 -0.06
N GLN A 6 4.51 -5.19 -0.49
CA GLN A 6 4.75 -3.84 0.02
C GLN A 6 4.67 -2.83 -1.13
N ASN A 7 3.58 -2.89 -1.91
CA ASN A 7 3.38 -2.06 -3.09
C ASN A 7 2.34 -0.95 -2.84
N MET A 8 2.80 0.31 -2.81
CA MET A 8 1.92 1.45 -2.56
C MET A 8 0.95 1.74 -3.71
N PHE A 9 1.32 1.44 -4.96
CA PHE A 9 0.42 1.63 -6.10
C PHE A 9 -0.77 0.67 -6.02
N GLU A 10 -0.52 -0.59 -5.67
CA GLU A 10 -1.58 -1.56 -5.42
C GLU A 10 -2.43 -1.18 -4.20
N ALA A 11 -1.81 -0.70 -3.13
CA ALA A 11 -2.54 -0.22 -1.96
C ALA A 11 -3.49 0.94 -2.30
N MET A 12 -3.05 1.91 -3.11
CA MET A 12 -3.90 2.99 -3.62
C MET A 12 -5.04 2.47 -4.50
N LYS A 13 -4.75 1.52 -5.40
CA LYS A 13 -5.76 0.89 -6.24
C LYS A 13 -6.84 0.20 -5.40
N PHE A 14 -6.45 -0.61 -4.42
CA PHE A 14 -7.39 -1.26 -3.50
C PHE A 14 -8.18 -0.27 -2.66
N ALA A 15 -7.53 0.78 -2.14
CA ALA A 15 -8.20 1.85 -1.41
C ALA A 15 -9.25 2.57 -2.26
N THR A 16 -9.05 2.65 -3.57
CA THR A 16 -10.03 3.21 -4.52
C THR A 16 -11.17 2.23 -4.76
N LEU A 17 -10.85 0.99 -5.17
CA LEU A 17 -11.84 0.01 -5.64
C LEU A 17 -12.70 -0.58 -4.52
N LEU A 18 -12.16 -0.80 -3.32
CA LEU A 18 -12.95 -1.38 -2.22
C LEU A 18 -14.08 -0.46 -1.77
N GLN A 19 -13.88 0.86 -1.89
CA GLN A 19 -14.87 1.85 -1.50
C GLN A 19 -16.03 1.91 -2.51
N THR A 20 -15.85 1.41 -3.74
CA THR A 20 -16.93 1.38 -4.74
C THR A 20 -17.91 0.24 -4.54
N LEU A 21 -17.60 -0.71 -3.66
CA LEU A 21 -18.49 -1.83 -3.35
C LEU A 21 -19.69 -1.42 -2.48
N HIS A 22 -19.62 -0.25 -1.82
CA HIS A 22 -20.65 0.22 -0.90
C HIS A 22 -20.92 1.71 -1.08
N GLY A 23 -22.10 2.16 -0.64
CA GLY A 23 -22.47 3.57 -0.66
C GLY A 23 -22.82 4.12 -2.06
N SER A 24 -23.06 5.42 -2.12
CA SER A 24 -23.42 6.11 -3.37
C SER A 24 -22.17 6.39 -4.21
N HIS A 25 -22.26 6.15 -5.52
CA HIS A 25 -21.19 6.48 -6.48
C HIS A 25 -20.76 7.95 -6.45
N LEU A 26 -21.65 8.85 -6.02
CA LEU A 26 -21.35 10.28 -5.83
C LEU A 26 -20.35 10.55 -4.69
N ARG A 27 -20.10 9.54 -3.83
CA ARG A 27 -19.25 9.63 -2.64
C ARG A 27 -17.98 8.78 -2.75
N TRP A 28 -17.80 8.05 -3.86
CA TRP A 28 -16.63 7.22 -4.02
C TRP A 28 -15.37 8.09 -4.18
N PRO A 29 -14.29 7.77 -3.46
CA PRO A 29 -13.05 8.51 -3.59
C PRO A 29 -12.50 8.35 -5.00
N GLN A 30 -12.17 9.47 -5.63
CA GLN A 30 -11.52 9.48 -6.93
C GLN A 30 -10.00 9.37 -6.76
N ALA A 31 -9.30 8.95 -7.81
CA ALA A 31 -7.85 8.77 -7.78
C ALA A 31 -7.06 9.97 -7.21
N PRO A 32 -7.39 11.24 -7.54
CA PRO A 32 -6.70 12.39 -6.93
C PRO A 32 -6.85 12.48 -5.40
N ALA A 33 -8.01 12.10 -4.85
CA ALA A 33 -8.22 12.07 -3.41
C ALA A 33 -7.37 10.98 -2.75
N ILE A 34 -7.30 9.79 -3.36
CA ILE A 34 -6.46 8.68 -2.87
C ILE A 34 -4.97 9.02 -2.96
N TRP A 35 -4.54 9.69 -4.04
CA TRP A 35 -3.17 10.20 -4.19
C TRP A 35 -2.81 11.18 -3.06
N ASN A 36 -3.70 12.13 -2.75
CA ASN A 36 -3.51 13.06 -1.63
C ASN A 36 -3.49 12.34 -0.28
N MET A 37 -4.31 11.30 -0.09
CA MET A 37 -4.26 10.46 1.11
C MET A 37 -2.92 9.74 1.25
N CYS A 38 -2.36 9.24 0.14
CA CYS A 38 -1.05 8.56 0.14
C CYS A 38 0.09 9.50 0.56
N LEU A 39 0.06 10.76 0.10
CA LEU A 39 1.10 11.75 0.40
C LEU A 39 0.77 12.53 1.67
N GLN A 40 -0.07 13.55 1.54
CA GLN A 40 -0.40 14.50 2.62
C GLN A 40 -1.16 13.84 3.76
N GLY A 41 -2.06 12.89 3.45
CA GLY A 41 -2.75 12.11 4.48
C GLY A 41 -1.79 11.24 5.30
N GLY A 42 -0.82 10.60 4.65
CA GLY A 42 0.23 9.82 5.31
C GLY A 42 1.13 10.70 6.20
N ALA A 43 1.58 11.84 5.67
CA ALA A 43 2.36 12.83 6.41
C ALA A 43 1.63 13.32 7.67
N ALA A 44 0.35 13.68 7.54
CA ALA A 44 -0.49 14.09 8.65
C ALA A 44 -0.70 12.97 9.69
N ALA A 45 -0.94 11.73 9.23
CA ALA A 45 -1.11 10.59 10.12
C ALA A 45 0.16 10.26 10.92
N LEU A 46 1.34 10.52 10.36
CA LEU A 46 2.62 10.37 11.02
C LEU A 46 3.03 11.60 11.86
N GLY A 47 2.32 12.72 11.72
CA GLY A 47 2.70 13.99 12.35
C GLY A 47 4.03 14.54 11.84
N GLN A 48 4.38 14.26 10.57
CA GLN A 48 5.65 14.67 9.96
C GLN A 48 5.42 15.55 8.71
N PRO A 49 6.24 16.59 8.48
CA PRO A 49 6.09 17.47 7.32
C PRO A 49 6.73 16.86 6.05
N LEU A 50 6.13 15.78 5.54
CA LEU A 50 6.61 15.02 4.38
C LEU A 50 5.67 15.16 3.17
N GLY A 51 6.11 14.66 2.01
CA GLY A 51 5.26 14.52 0.83
C GLY A 51 5.08 15.79 -0.01
N SER A 52 5.94 16.80 0.18
CA SER A 52 5.97 18.04 -0.61
C SER A 52 7.28 18.21 -1.36
N LEU A 53 7.20 18.66 -2.62
CA LEU A 53 8.37 19.02 -3.43
C LEU A 53 8.51 20.55 -3.47
N GLN A 54 9.02 21.12 -2.38
CA GLN A 54 9.25 22.56 -2.24
C GLN A 54 10.58 22.84 -1.53
N PRO A 55 11.21 24.01 -1.74
CA PRO A 55 12.40 24.40 -1.00
C PRO A 55 12.19 24.29 0.52
N GLY A 56 13.13 23.63 1.21
CA GLY A 56 13.05 23.39 2.66
C GLY A 56 12.27 22.14 3.08
N SER A 57 11.63 21.41 2.16
CA SER A 57 11.07 20.08 2.42
C SER A 57 12.17 19.00 2.43
N ALA A 58 11.88 17.84 3.04
CA ALA A 58 12.75 16.67 2.93
C ALA A 58 12.92 16.26 1.45
N ALA A 59 14.13 15.85 1.08
CA ALA A 59 14.43 15.42 -0.30
C ALA A 59 14.02 13.95 -0.53
N ASP A 60 12.73 13.68 -0.33
CA ASP A 60 12.10 12.37 -0.56
C ASP A 60 11.44 12.36 -1.94
N ILE A 61 12.13 11.79 -2.92
CA ILE A 61 11.77 11.90 -4.35
C ILE A 61 11.75 10.52 -4.99
N VAL A 62 10.69 10.23 -5.74
CA VAL A 62 10.57 9.03 -6.56
C VAL A 62 10.56 9.44 -8.03
N LEU A 63 11.51 8.92 -8.81
CA LEU A 63 11.55 9.08 -10.26
C LEU A 63 10.98 7.82 -10.92
N LEU A 64 10.02 8.03 -11.83
CA LEU A 64 9.37 6.97 -12.58
C LEU A 64 9.85 6.97 -14.04
N ASP A 65 10.15 5.79 -14.56
CA ASP A 65 10.48 5.54 -15.96
C ASP A 65 9.22 5.53 -16.81
N THR A 66 9.04 6.57 -17.62
CA THR A 66 7.88 6.74 -18.49
C THR A 66 7.85 5.73 -19.64
N ALA A 67 8.95 5.05 -19.95
CA ALA A 67 8.93 3.97 -20.95
C ALA A 67 8.26 2.70 -20.39
N ARG A 68 8.27 2.51 -19.07
CA ARG A 68 7.63 1.36 -18.39
C ARG A 68 6.19 1.63 -18.01
N HIS A 69 5.84 2.89 -17.76
CA HIS A 69 4.47 3.31 -17.55
C HIS A 69 4.16 4.58 -18.32
N VAL A 70 3.42 4.41 -19.43
CA VAL A 70 2.96 5.52 -20.25
C VAL A 70 1.50 5.81 -19.88
N PRO A 71 1.20 6.95 -19.24
CA PRO A 71 -0.19 7.34 -19.07
C PRO A 71 -0.82 7.60 -20.44
N VAL A 72 -2.08 7.20 -20.61
CA VAL A 72 -2.80 7.34 -21.89
C VAL A 72 -2.91 8.83 -22.30
N HIS A 73 -3.08 9.73 -21.32
CA HIS A 73 -3.12 11.18 -21.49
C HIS A 73 -2.46 11.87 -20.29
N ALA A 74 -1.86 13.05 -20.49
CA ALA A 74 -1.16 13.79 -19.44
C ALA A 74 -2.10 14.21 -18.30
N GLU A 75 -3.33 14.58 -18.64
CA GLU A 75 -4.40 14.95 -17.70
C GLU A 75 -4.82 13.76 -16.81
N GLY A 76 -4.57 12.54 -17.27
CA GLY A 76 -4.89 11.29 -16.57
C GLY A 76 -3.74 10.70 -15.76
N LEU A 77 -2.59 11.37 -15.64
CA LEU A 77 -1.40 10.80 -15.01
C LEU A 77 -1.68 10.28 -13.59
N VAL A 78 -2.31 11.08 -12.73
CA VAL A 78 -2.62 10.65 -11.34
C VAL A 78 -3.54 9.44 -11.32
N THR A 79 -4.56 9.43 -12.18
CA THR A 79 -5.46 8.27 -12.32
C THR A 79 -4.71 7.02 -12.79
N SER A 80 -3.79 7.17 -13.75
CA SER A 80 -2.94 6.07 -14.24
C SER A 80 -2.05 5.52 -13.14
N LEU A 81 -1.40 6.40 -12.37
CA LEU A 81 -0.56 6.00 -11.24
C LEU A 81 -1.36 5.28 -10.16
N VAL A 82 -2.58 5.73 -9.86
CA VAL A 82 -3.41 5.11 -8.81
C VAL A 82 -4.04 3.79 -9.25
N LEU A 83 -4.48 3.67 -10.51
CA LEU A 83 -5.31 2.54 -10.97
C LEU A 83 -4.59 1.54 -11.88
N ALA A 84 -3.48 1.92 -12.51
CA ALA A 84 -2.81 1.10 -13.52
C ALA A 84 -1.34 0.77 -13.21
N GLU A 85 -0.61 1.65 -12.50
CA GLU A 85 0.77 1.37 -12.10
C GLU A 85 0.86 0.21 -11.08
N HIS A 86 1.95 -0.55 -11.14
CA HIS A 86 2.22 -1.70 -10.27
C HIS A 86 3.66 -1.73 -9.73
N GLY A 87 4.36 -0.59 -9.75
CA GLY A 87 5.68 -0.38 -9.17
C GLY A 87 6.86 -0.63 -10.10
N GLU A 88 6.66 -1.17 -11.31
CA GLU A 88 7.76 -1.46 -12.24
C GLU A 88 8.41 -0.21 -12.83
N SER A 89 7.68 0.91 -12.86
CA SER A 89 8.22 2.19 -13.33
C SER A 89 9.14 2.85 -12.30
N VAL A 90 9.23 2.40 -11.05
CA VAL A 90 10.13 3.00 -10.05
C VAL A 90 11.59 2.81 -10.48
N HIS A 91 12.23 3.91 -10.87
CA HIS A 91 13.59 3.90 -11.39
C HIS A 91 14.61 4.35 -10.32
N THR A 92 14.34 5.50 -9.69
CA THR A 92 15.23 6.07 -8.66
C THR A 92 14.40 6.49 -7.47
N VAL A 93 14.88 6.19 -6.27
CA VAL A 93 14.28 6.66 -5.02
C VAL A 93 15.36 7.38 -4.22
N ILE A 94 15.08 8.61 -3.85
CA ILE A 94 15.91 9.45 -3.00
C ILE A 94 15.17 9.61 -1.67
N VAL A 95 15.86 9.38 -0.56
CA VAL A 95 15.33 9.52 0.79
C VAL A 95 16.28 10.42 1.56
N ASP A 96 15.78 11.55 2.06
CA ASP A 96 16.57 12.58 2.73
C ASP A 96 17.84 12.99 1.94
N GLY A 97 17.71 13.09 0.61
CA GLY A 97 18.81 13.45 -0.28
C GLY A 97 19.77 12.32 -0.64
N GLU A 98 19.61 11.13 -0.06
CA GLU A 98 20.42 9.96 -0.39
C GLU A 98 19.71 9.01 -1.36
N VAL A 99 20.43 8.54 -2.39
CA VAL A 99 19.89 7.57 -3.34
C VAL A 99 19.77 6.19 -2.68
N ALA A 100 18.54 5.75 -2.44
CA ALA A 100 18.20 4.44 -1.86
C ALA A 100 17.90 3.37 -2.94
N VAL A 101 17.44 3.80 -4.12
CA VAL A 101 17.23 2.96 -5.30
C VAL A 101 17.80 3.68 -6.52
N SER A 102 18.52 2.95 -7.37
CA SER A 102 19.08 3.44 -8.63
C SER A 102 18.85 2.38 -9.71
N GLU A 103 18.33 2.80 -10.88
CA GLU A 103 18.00 1.92 -12.01
C GLU A 103 17.14 0.70 -11.60
N GLY A 104 16.17 0.94 -10.71
CA GLY A 104 15.25 -0.09 -10.19
C GLY A 104 15.90 -1.08 -9.21
N ARG A 105 17.13 -0.84 -8.74
CA ARG A 105 17.83 -1.69 -7.75
C ARG A 105 18.14 -0.93 -6.48
N SER A 106 17.99 -1.59 -5.33
CA SER A 106 18.38 -1.01 -4.05
C SER A 106 19.89 -0.76 -4.01
N THR A 107 20.29 0.42 -3.54
CA THR A 107 21.71 0.74 -3.28
C THR A 107 22.15 0.28 -1.89
N ARG A 108 21.20 -0.08 -1.03
CA ARG A 108 21.42 -0.38 0.40
C ARG A 108 21.34 -1.87 0.72
N VAL A 109 20.72 -2.67 -0.15
CA VAL A 109 20.48 -4.10 0.09
C VAL A 109 20.90 -4.90 -1.13
N ASP A 110 21.72 -5.94 -0.91
CA ASP A 110 21.93 -7.00 -1.88
C ASP A 110 20.67 -7.90 -1.91
N THR A 111 19.85 -7.69 -2.93
CA THR A 111 18.57 -8.39 -3.10
C THR A 111 18.75 -9.88 -3.35
N ASP A 112 19.83 -10.29 -4.00
CA ASP A 112 20.09 -11.69 -4.31
C ASP A 112 20.53 -12.46 -3.06
N ALA A 113 21.41 -11.86 -2.26
CA ALA A 113 21.80 -12.40 -0.96
C ALA A 113 20.60 -12.45 0.00
N MET A 114 19.76 -11.40 0.02
CA MET A 114 18.55 -11.36 0.83
C MET A 114 17.56 -12.45 0.42
N ALA A 115 17.34 -12.64 -0.88
CA ALA A 115 16.46 -13.68 -1.40
C ALA A 115 17.00 -15.09 -1.05
N ALA A 116 18.32 -15.31 -1.13
CA ALA A 116 18.94 -16.56 -0.74
C ALA A 116 18.75 -16.85 0.77
N ARG A 117 18.94 -15.84 1.62
CA ARG A 117 18.70 -15.94 3.07
C ARG A 117 17.23 -16.22 3.39
N SER A 118 16.31 -15.55 2.70
CA SER A 118 14.87 -15.76 2.84
C SER A 118 14.48 -17.20 2.50
N ARG A 119 14.98 -17.73 1.37
CA ARG A 119 14.77 -19.15 0.99
C ARG A 119 15.30 -20.13 2.03
N ASP A 120 16.45 -19.84 2.64
CA ASP A 120 16.98 -20.69 3.71
C ASP A 120 16.11 -20.68 4.97
N LEU A 121 15.69 -19.49 5.40
CA LEU A 121 14.77 -19.35 6.53
C LEU A 121 13.45 -20.06 6.25
N GLN A 122 12.89 -19.91 5.04
CA GLN A 122 11.67 -20.59 4.64
C GLN A 122 11.80 -22.11 4.73
N ARG A 123 12.92 -22.70 4.29
CA ARG A 123 13.19 -24.14 4.44
C ARG A 123 13.21 -24.56 5.90
N ARG A 124 13.87 -23.79 6.77
CA ARG A 124 13.93 -24.07 8.21
C ARG A 124 12.55 -23.99 8.86
N LEU A 125 11.77 -22.97 8.52
CA LEU A 125 10.39 -22.82 8.99
C LEU A 125 9.50 -23.97 8.49
N HIS A 126 9.65 -24.39 7.23
CA HIS A 126 8.88 -25.49 6.64
C HIS A 126 9.07 -26.82 7.37
N LYS A 127 10.25 -27.09 7.93
CA LYS A 127 10.50 -28.33 8.70
C LYS A 127 9.59 -28.48 9.91
N HIS A 128 9.17 -27.37 10.51
CA HIS A 128 8.30 -27.34 11.69
C HIS A 128 6.84 -27.01 11.34
N LEU A 129 6.50 -26.88 10.06
CA LEU A 129 5.11 -26.61 9.66
C LEU A 129 4.14 -27.71 10.10
N PRO A 130 4.46 -29.02 10.07
CA PRO A 130 3.53 -30.05 10.53
C PRO A 130 3.11 -29.85 12.01
N GLU A 131 4.04 -29.49 12.89
CA GLU A 131 3.75 -29.21 14.30
C GLU A 131 2.85 -27.97 14.47
N ARG A 132 3.04 -26.96 13.62
CA ARG A 132 2.17 -25.77 13.60
C ARG A 132 0.79 -26.09 13.01
N GLN A 133 0.73 -26.96 12.01
CA GLN A 133 -0.51 -27.42 11.39
C GLN A 133 -1.34 -28.18 12.42
N ASP A 134 -0.75 -29.12 13.16
CA ASP A 134 -1.43 -29.85 14.24
C ASP A 134 -1.99 -28.91 15.32
N PHE A 135 -1.26 -27.82 15.64
CA PHE A 135 -1.77 -26.77 16.52
C PHE A 135 -2.98 -26.07 15.90
N TYR A 136 -2.91 -25.64 14.64
CA TYR A 136 -4.03 -24.98 13.97
C TYR A 136 -5.24 -25.89 13.86
N ASP A 137 -5.06 -27.14 13.45
CA ASP A 137 -6.13 -28.12 13.29
C ASP A 137 -6.84 -28.41 14.62
N ARG A 138 -6.09 -28.45 15.73
CA ARG A 138 -6.66 -28.58 17.09
C ARG A 138 -7.61 -27.45 17.46
N TYR A 139 -7.31 -26.22 17.03
CA TYR A 139 -8.10 -25.03 17.36
C TYR A 139 -8.99 -24.56 16.21
N ALA A 140 -8.96 -25.22 15.05
CA ALA A 140 -9.64 -24.78 13.85
C ALA A 140 -11.15 -24.59 14.09
N GLY A 141 -11.80 -25.54 14.77
CA GLY A 141 -13.23 -25.44 15.10
C GLY A 141 -13.56 -24.20 15.93
N VAL A 142 -12.76 -23.91 16.97
CA VAL A 142 -12.96 -22.72 17.83
C VAL A 142 -12.68 -21.44 17.04
N LEU A 143 -11.61 -21.41 16.25
CA LEU A 143 -11.27 -20.26 15.41
C LEU A 143 -12.34 -19.98 14.35
N THR A 144 -12.94 -21.03 13.78
CA THR A 144 -14.08 -20.92 12.86
C THR A 144 -15.30 -20.38 13.58
N GLU A 145 -15.64 -20.88 14.77
CA GLU A 145 -16.78 -20.38 15.54
C GLU A 145 -16.61 -18.89 15.90
N VAL A 146 -15.42 -18.50 16.35
CA VAL A 146 -15.09 -17.08 16.61
C VAL A 146 -15.20 -16.26 15.32
N HIS A 147 -14.66 -16.75 14.20
CA HIS A 147 -14.75 -16.05 12.92
C HIS A 147 -16.19 -15.84 12.48
N ASP A 148 -17.01 -16.89 12.49
CA ASP A 148 -18.41 -16.85 12.06
C ASP A 148 -19.24 -15.94 12.97
N TYR A 149 -18.99 -15.98 14.29
CA TYR A 149 -19.60 -15.06 15.24
C TYR A 149 -19.26 -13.60 14.90
N GLU A 150 -17.97 -13.28 14.73
CA GLU A 150 -17.52 -11.92 14.41
C GLU A 150 -18.05 -11.42 13.06
N MET A 151 -18.10 -12.28 12.03
CA MET A 151 -18.65 -11.92 10.72
C MET A 151 -20.17 -11.73 10.72
N ALA A 152 -20.89 -12.37 11.67
CA ALA A 152 -22.32 -12.18 11.87
C ALA A 152 -22.66 -10.88 12.63
N GLN A 153 -21.67 -10.26 13.29
CA GLN A 153 -21.84 -8.98 13.96
C GLN A 153 -21.58 -7.81 12.99
N PRO A 154 -22.22 -6.64 13.20
CA PRO A 154 -21.81 -5.41 12.52
C PRO A 154 -20.37 -5.08 12.94
N ALA A 155 -19.48 -4.88 11.97
CA ALA A 155 -18.09 -4.51 12.26
C ALA A 155 -18.06 -3.24 13.14
N PRO A 156 -17.29 -3.21 14.24
CA PRO A 156 -17.30 -2.13 15.24
C PRO A 156 -16.77 -0.78 14.71
N VAL A 157 -16.37 -0.72 13.45
CA VAL A 157 -15.97 0.50 12.77
C VAL A 157 -16.80 0.61 11.49
N GLU A 158 -17.53 1.73 11.31
CA GLU A 158 -18.08 2.15 9.99
C GLU A 158 -16.94 2.53 9.01
N ARG A 159 -15.92 1.67 8.87
CA ARG A 159 -14.57 2.03 8.37
C ARG A 159 -14.47 2.21 6.87
N LEU A 160 -15.43 1.67 6.11
CA LEU A 160 -15.39 1.61 4.65
C LEU A 160 -16.54 2.38 3.98
N ALA A 161 -17.36 3.12 4.74
CA ALA A 161 -18.52 3.84 4.20
C ALA A 161 -18.46 5.36 4.38
N ARG A 162 -17.59 5.85 5.28
CA ARG A 162 -17.45 7.29 5.53
C ARG A 162 -15.99 7.71 5.56
N ILE A 163 -15.42 7.88 4.37
CA ILE A 163 -14.43 8.96 4.19
C ILE A 163 -15.25 10.26 4.25
N THR A 164 -15.40 10.82 5.44
CA THR A 164 -15.84 12.21 5.58
C THR A 164 -14.75 13.06 4.93
N PRO A 165 -15.06 14.08 4.10
CA PRO A 165 -14.04 14.95 3.56
C PRO A 165 -13.47 15.78 4.72
N ALA A 166 -12.41 15.28 5.36
CA ALA A 166 -11.61 16.05 6.30
C ALA A 166 -10.63 17.00 5.56
N PHE A 167 -10.69 17.04 4.23
CA PHE A 167 -9.89 17.93 3.40
C PHE A 167 -10.81 18.94 2.71
N GLY A 168 -10.85 20.13 3.30
CA GLY A 168 -11.39 21.41 2.84
C GLY A 168 -12.35 21.40 1.64
N ALA A 169 -13.64 21.60 1.93
CA ALA A 169 -14.39 22.59 1.19
C ALA A 169 -13.96 23.95 1.75
N ALA A 170 -13.17 24.70 0.99
CA ALA A 170 -12.97 26.12 1.24
C ALA A 170 -14.18 26.85 0.63
N ASP A 171 -15.00 27.44 1.48
CA ASP A 171 -15.76 28.65 1.15
C ASP A 171 -14.87 29.88 1.38
#